data_AF-A0A6A4K9W2-F1
#
_entry.id   AF-A0A6A4K9W2-F1
#
_cell.length_a   1.000
_cell.length_b   1.000
_cell.length_c   1.000
_cell.angle_alpha   90.00
_cell.angle_beta   90.00
_cell.angle_gamma   90.00
#
_symmetry.space_group_name_H-M   'P 1'
#
loop_
_entity.id
_entity.type
_entity.pdbx_description
1 polymer ?
#
loop_
_entity_poly.entity_id
_entity_poly.type
_entity_poly.pdbx_seq_one_letter_code
_entity_poly.pdbx_strand_id
1 'polypeptide(L)'
;MGVVAKRRSPKHVWCLWRRKALWRAPRAVLEKQSYMLIGRHDIENLMGLDPASACLPNSLGPPSMENNASDAEGVEVELEMSDLLMNLRPIKQENLIRDDNKLILLASLSDSLELGKACTRAANQVQENNNQKNPHHARMSSAPPKDLVSFAEEYRKLAIDCLKVLRVEMQLETIFNLQEMTNREYLEDQDAEEPDDFIISLTAQITRRDEQMAPFIAGIKRNYIFGGICSVAANVSIKVGMCTLSAVLALADMKSINLFGVQQICRNSIALEQALAAISSIDGEAVQLRLDRVRTYYELLNMPFEALLAFIIEHEHLFTAAE
;
A
#
# COMPACT_ATOMS: atom_id res chain seq x y z
N MET A 1 56.28 2.56 -22.75
CA MET A 1 55.34 3.07 -21.73
C MET A 1 53.93 2.64 -22.11
N GLY A 2 53.45 1.52 -21.59
CA GLY A 2 52.10 1.02 -21.85
C GLY A 2 51.36 0.89 -20.54
N VAL A 3 50.40 1.78 -20.29
CA VAL A 3 49.56 1.78 -19.08
C VAL A 3 48.54 0.65 -19.22
N VAL A 4 48.71 -0.40 -18.42
CA VAL A 4 47.75 -1.51 -18.32
C VAL A 4 46.51 -1.02 -17.57
N ALA A 5 45.41 -0.82 -18.31
CA ALA A 5 44.09 -0.54 -17.76
C ALA A 5 43.58 -1.76 -16.97
N LYS A 6 43.63 -1.67 -15.64
CA LYS A 6 43.13 -2.70 -14.72
C LYS A 6 41.60 -2.73 -14.79
N ARG A 7 41.04 -3.64 -15.60
CA ARG A 7 39.60 -3.94 -15.66
C ARG A 7 39.11 -4.30 -14.24
N ARG A 8 38.34 -3.40 -13.61
CA ARG A 8 37.64 -3.69 -12.36
C ARG A 8 36.52 -4.68 -12.65
N SER A 9 36.41 -5.72 -11.82
CA SER A 9 35.39 -6.76 -11.99
C SER A 9 33.97 -6.18 -11.83
N PRO A 10 32.97 -6.68 -12.59
CA PRO A 10 31.58 -6.20 -12.50
C PRO A 10 30.99 -6.25 -11.09
N LYS A 11 31.45 -7.21 -10.27
CA LYS A 11 31.00 -7.43 -8.89
C LYS A 11 31.39 -6.30 -7.93
N HIS A 12 32.53 -5.65 -8.14
CA HIS A 12 32.97 -4.52 -7.30
C HIS A 12 32.24 -3.21 -7.63
N VAL A 13 31.86 -3.00 -8.89
CA VAL A 13 31.04 -1.85 -9.30
C VAL A 13 29.62 -1.99 -8.71
N TRP A 14 29.06 -3.21 -8.72
CA TRP A 14 27.78 -3.53 -8.10
C TRP A 14 27.74 -3.30 -6.58
N CYS A 15 28.78 -3.72 -5.85
CA CYS A 15 28.85 -3.49 -4.40
C CYS A 15 29.01 -2.00 -4.04
N LEU A 16 29.73 -1.24 -4.86
CA LEU A 16 29.93 0.20 -4.66
C LEU A 16 28.66 1.01 -5.02
N TRP A 17 27.93 0.57 -6.04
CA TRP A 17 26.60 1.10 -6.37
C TRP A 17 25.58 0.82 -5.27
N ARG A 18 25.54 -0.42 -4.73
CA ARG A 18 24.68 -0.78 -3.59
C ARG A 18 24.95 0.10 -2.37
N ARG A 19 26.21 0.33 -1.98
CA ARG A 19 26.55 1.21 -0.84
C ARG A 19 26.16 2.68 -1.06
N LYS A 20 26.25 3.22 -2.29
CA LYS A 20 25.81 4.59 -2.59
C LYS A 20 24.29 4.73 -2.70
N ALA A 21 23.60 3.70 -3.16
CA ALA A 21 22.13 3.66 -3.23
C ALA A 21 21.47 3.52 -1.84
N LEU A 22 22.09 2.73 -0.95
CA LEU A 22 21.65 2.44 0.42
C LEU A 22 21.39 3.69 1.28
N TRP A 23 22.15 4.76 1.07
CA TRP A 23 22.02 6.04 1.79
C TRP A 23 21.25 7.12 1.04
N ARG A 24 21.00 6.92 -0.27
CA ARG A 24 20.31 7.90 -1.13
C ARG A 24 18.82 7.67 -1.21
N ALA A 25 18.37 6.42 -1.25
CA ALA A 25 16.95 6.10 -1.41
C ALA A 25 16.09 6.53 -0.20
N PRO A 26 16.47 6.26 1.06
CA PRO A 26 15.73 6.77 2.21
C PRO A 26 15.75 8.30 2.22
N ARG A 27 16.93 8.92 2.04
CA ARG A 27 17.12 10.39 1.98
C ARG A 27 16.25 11.09 0.95
N ALA A 28 15.98 10.47 -0.20
CA ALA A 28 15.18 11.07 -1.26
C ALA A 28 13.66 11.07 -0.98
N VAL A 29 13.23 10.35 0.07
CA VAL A 29 11.83 10.13 0.44
C VAL A 29 11.55 10.58 1.89
N LEU A 30 12.57 10.93 2.68
CA LEU A 30 12.42 11.43 4.06
C LEU A 30 11.47 12.64 4.17
N GLU A 31 11.42 13.47 3.14
CA GLU A 31 10.59 14.69 3.11
C GLU A 31 9.14 14.41 2.66
N LYS A 32 8.80 13.15 2.32
CA LYS A 32 7.50 12.76 1.79
C LYS A 32 6.57 12.29 2.89
N GLN A 33 5.28 12.52 2.67
CA GLN A 33 4.24 12.28 3.68
C GLN A 33 4.17 10.80 4.05
N SER A 34 4.27 9.89 3.08
CA SER A 34 4.33 8.44 3.34
C SER A 34 5.43 8.05 4.32
N TYR A 35 6.64 8.61 4.20
CA TYR A 35 7.73 8.32 5.13
C TYR A 35 7.48 8.89 6.54
N MET A 36 6.91 10.08 6.64
CA MET A 36 6.56 10.65 7.95
C MET A 36 5.45 9.86 8.65
N LEU A 37 4.48 9.36 7.88
CA LEU A 37 3.33 8.62 8.42
C LEU A 37 3.70 7.25 8.97
N ILE A 38 4.62 6.51 8.33
CA ILE A 38 5.04 5.19 8.85
C ILE A 38 5.77 5.28 10.20
N GLY A 39 6.25 6.48 10.59
CA GLY A 39 6.84 6.73 11.90
C GLY A 39 5.84 7.14 12.98
N ARG A 40 4.55 7.33 12.64
CA ARG A 40 3.51 7.60 13.63
C ARG A 40 3.07 6.30 14.30
N HIS A 41 2.90 6.36 15.62
CA HIS A 41 2.59 5.18 16.43
C HIS A 41 1.22 4.56 16.11
N ASP A 42 0.20 5.39 15.86
CA ASP A 42 -1.15 4.95 15.49
C ASP A 42 -1.14 4.16 14.16
N ILE A 43 -0.48 4.70 13.13
CA ILE A 43 -0.31 4.04 11.83
C ILE A 43 0.54 2.78 11.96
N GLU A 44 1.67 2.84 12.68
CA GLU A 44 2.54 1.68 12.87
C GLU A 44 1.81 0.52 13.57
N ASN A 45 0.97 0.82 14.57
CA ASN A 45 0.17 -0.18 15.27
C ASN A 45 -0.85 -0.83 14.33
N LEU A 46 -1.62 -0.04 13.57
CA LEU A 46 -2.60 -0.56 12.61
C LEU A 46 -1.94 -1.40 11.53
N MET A 47 -0.81 -0.94 10.97
CA MET A 47 -0.02 -1.74 10.04
C MET A 47 0.46 -3.05 10.67
N GLY A 48 0.71 -3.09 11.98
CA GLY A 48 1.12 -4.31 12.68
C GLY A 48 -0.03 -5.32 12.87
N LEU A 49 -1.27 -4.85 12.99
CA LEU A 49 -2.48 -5.66 13.14
C LEU A 49 -3.03 -6.17 11.79
N ASP A 50 -2.71 -5.47 10.71
CA ASP A 50 -3.13 -5.80 9.35
C ASP A 50 -2.71 -7.24 8.94
N PRO A 51 -3.65 -8.13 8.54
CA PRO A 51 -3.33 -9.49 8.10
C PRO A 51 -2.32 -9.54 6.95
N ALA A 52 -2.30 -8.54 6.06
CA ALA A 52 -1.35 -8.46 4.96
C ALA A 52 0.11 -8.32 5.45
N SER A 53 0.32 -7.84 6.68
CA SER A 53 1.65 -7.73 7.29
C SER A 53 2.26 -9.07 7.68
N ALA A 54 1.52 -10.19 7.62
CA ALA A 54 2.06 -11.52 7.82
C ALA A 54 3.22 -11.86 6.85
N CYS A 55 3.27 -11.21 5.68
CA CYS A 55 4.39 -11.37 4.73
C CYS A 55 5.68 -10.67 5.18
N LEU A 56 5.62 -9.81 6.20
CA LEU A 56 6.76 -9.05 6.70
C LEU A 56 7.48 -9.85 7.82
N PRO A 57 8.82 -9.94 7.78
CA PRO A 57 9.58 -10.89 8.59
C PRO A 57 9.58 -10.64 10.12
N ASN A 58 8.95 -9.57 10.61
CA ASN A 58 8.89 -9.21 12.04
C ASN A 58 7.48 -8.77 12.48
N SER A 59 6.42 -9.19 11.80
CA SER A 59 5.08 -8.96 12.35
C SER A 59 4.98 -9.61 13.73
N LEU A 60 4.56 -8.84 14.74
CA LEU A 60 4.57 -9.19 16.17
C LEU A 60 3.57 -10.31 16.56
N GLY A 61 3.02 -11.04 15.58
CA GLY A 61 2.15 -12.18 15.83
C GLY A 61 2.94 -13.45 16.17
N PRO A 62 2.60 -14.18 17.24
CA PRO A 62 3.18 -15.50 17.49
C PRO A 62 2.87 -16.45 16.32
N PRO A 63 3.75 -17.42 16.00
CA PRO A 63 3.41 -18.53 15.11
C PRO A 63 2.57 -19.53 15.91
N SER A 64 1.34 -19.14 16.25
CA SER A 64 0.36 -20.03 16.87
C SER A 64 -0.63 -20.48 15.79
N MET A 65 -0.46 -21.74 15.40
CA MET A 65 -1.52 -22.75 15.26
C MET A 65 -2.91 -22.22 14.92
N GLU A 66 -3.38 -22.55 13.71
CA GLU A 66 -4.78 -22.55 13.27
C GLU A 66 -5.74 -21.69 14.11
N ASN A 67 -6.11 -20.52 13.60
CA ASN A 67 -7.48 -20.03 13.73
C ASN A 67 -7.73 -18.94 12.71
N ASN A 68 -8.89 -19.02 12.10
CA ASN A 68 -9.43 -18.05 11.17
C ASN A 68 -9.32 -16.65 11.79
N ALA A 69 -8.34 -15.84 11.36
CA ALA A 69 -8.48 -14.41 11.47
C ALA A 69 -9.75 -14.10 10.68
N SER A 70 -10.85 -13.80 11.37
CA SER A 70 -12.11 -13.56 10.69
C SER A 70 -11.88 -12.39 9.75
N ASP A 71 -12.30 -12.53 8.48
CA ASP A 71 -12.22 -11.48 7.46
C ASP A 71 -12.70 -10.11 8.00
N ALA A 72 -13.67 -10.13 8.93
CA ALA A 72 -14.18 -8.97 9.66
C ALA A 72 -13.13 -8.15 10.44
N GLU A 73 -12.18 -8.78 11.15
CA GLU A 73 -11.14 -8.06 11.92
C GLU A 73 -10.15 -7.35 10.98
N GLY A 74 -9.81 -7.99 9.85
CA GLY A 74 -8.95 -7.38 8.83
C GLY A 74 -9.62 -6.18 8.16
N VAL A 75 -10.92 -6.29 7.87
CA VAL A 75 -11.73 -5.21 7.29
C VAL A 75 -11.81 -4.00 8.24
N GLU A 76 -11.96 -4.23 9.55
CA GLU A 76 -12.01 -3.16 10.56
C GLU A 76 -10.68 -2.38 10.62
N VAL A 77 -9.54 -3.06 10.66
CA VAL A 77 -8.20 -2.43 10.67
C VAL A 77 -7.97 -1.59 9.41
N GLU A 78 -8.37 -2.10 8.24
CA GLU A 78 -8.24 -1.34 6.99
C GLU A 78 -9.16 -0.11 6.94
N LEU A 79 -10.35 -0.20 7.54
CA LEU A 79 -11.28 0.91 7.64
C LEU A 79 -10.74 2.00 8.57
N GLU A 80 -10.19 1.64 9.73
CA GLU A 80 -9.55 2.58 10.64
C GLU A 80 -8.31 3.24 10.01
N MET A 81 -7.48 2.47 9.32
CA MET A 81 -6.35 3.01 8.55
C MET A 81 -6.83 4.00 7.49
N SER A 82 -7.85 3.63 6.71
CA SER A 82 -8.46 4.50 5.71
C SER A 82 -8.93 5.81 6.34
N ASP A 83 -9.59 5.75 7.48
CA ASP A 83 -10.12 6.91 8.18
C ASP A 83 -9.02 7.86 8.68
N LEU A 84 -7.95 7.31 9.25
CA LEU A 84 -6.78 8.11 9.65
C LEU A 84 -6.14 8.82 8.47
N LEU A 85 -5.98 8.14 7.33
CA LEU A 85 -5.38 8.72 6.13
C LEU A 85 -6.29 9.78 5.49
N MET A 86 -7.61 9.57 5.52
CA MET A 86 -8.61 10.51 5.03
C MET A 86 -8.63 11.83 5.82
N ASN A 87 -8.41 11.76 7.13
CA ASN A 87 -8.33 12.94 8.00
C ASN A 87 -7.09 13.83 7.71
N LEU A 88 -6.19 13.42 6.81
CA LEU A 88 -5.02 14.20 6.39
C LEU A 88 -5.31 15.14 5.22
N ARG A 89 -6.54 15.17 4.69
CA ARG A 89 -6.93 15.99 3.55
C ARG A 89 -6.90 17.51 3.84
N PRO A 90 -6.66 18.35 2.81
CA PRO A 90 -6.37 17.97 1.43
C PRO A 90 -4.93 17.45 1.28
N ILE A 91 -4.78 16.29 0.63
CA ILE A 91 -3.46 15.78 0.29
C ILE A 91 -2.95 16.61 -0.88
N LYS A 92 -1.75 17.16 -0.75
CA LYS A 92 -1.16 17.99 -1.80
C LYS A 92 -0.19 17.18 -2.66
N GLN A 93 -0.09 17.55 -3.94
CA GLN A 93 0.75 16.85 -4.90
C GLN A 93 2.23 16.83 -4.49
N GLU A 94 2.73 17.88 -3.84
CA GLU A 94 4.11 17.99 -3.36
C GLU A 94 4.45 17.00 -2.25
N ASN A 95 3.45 16.48 -1.52
CA ASN A 95 3.62 15.54 -0.43
C ASN A 95 3.86 14.10 -0.92
N LEU A 96 3.50 13.82 -2.18
CA LEU A 96 3.59 12.51 -2.82
C LEU A 96 4.93 12.29 -3.57
N ILE A 97 5.27 11.02 -3.77
CA ILE A 97 6.39 10.53 -4.57
C ILE A 97 5.94 10.41 -6.03
N ARG A 98 6.08 11.49 -6.79
CA ARG A 98 5.68 11.53 -8.21
C ARG A 98 6.61 10.80 -9.17
N ASP A 99 7.86 10.61 -8.78
CA ASP A 99 8.86 9.97 -9.63
C ASP A 99 8.83 8.46 -9.40
N ASP A 100 8.29 7.71 -10.37
CA ASP A 100 8.19 6.25 -10.27
C ASP A 100 9.57 5.60 -10.14
N ASN A 101 10.64 6.22 -10.64
CA ASN A 101 11.99 5.69 -10.44
C ASN A 101 12.34 5.63 -8.94
N LYS A 102 11.83 6.56 -8.12
CA LYS A 102 12.03 6.51 -6.66
C LYS A 102 11.27 5.36 -6.04
N LEU A 103 10.05 5.07 -6.49
CA LEU A 103 9.26 3.93 -6.04
C LEU A 103 9.94 2.60 -6.41
N ILE A 104 10.43 2.50 -7.64
CA ILE A 104 11.21 1.34 -8.12
C ILE A 104 12.51 1.18 -7.31
N LEU A 105 13.18 2.29 -6.96
CA LEU A 105 14.38 2.24 -6.12
C LEU A 105 14.06 1.75 -4.70
N LEU A 106 12.96 2.18 -4.08
CA LEU A 106 12.51 1.66 -2.79
C LEU A 106 12.19 0.16 -2.87
N ALA A 107 11.49 -0.25 -3.93
CA ALA A 107 11.17 -1.64 -4.19
C ALA A 107 12.44 -2.50 -4.31
N SER A 108 13.37 -2.10 -5.19
CA SER A 108 14.64 -2.78 -5.39
C SER A 108 15.52 -2.79 -4.14
N LEU A 109 15.48 -1.73 -3.34
CA LEU A 109 16.19 -1.64 -2.06
C LEU A 109 15.65 -2.66 -1.06
N SER A 110 14.32 -2.76 -0.92
CA SER A 110 13.68 -3.70 0.00
C SER A 110 14.12 -5.15 -0.27
N ASP A 111 14.09 -5.57 -1.54
CA ASP A 111 14.52 -6.91 -1.96
C ASP A 111 16.03 -7.14 -1.75
N SER A 112 16.84 -6.15 -2.11
CA SER A 112 18.30 -6.22 -1.96
C SER A 112 18.76 -6.34 -0.51
N LEU A 113 18.04 -5.71 0.42
CA LEU A 113 18.33 -5.72 1.85
C LEU A 113 17.92 -7.03 2.51
N GLU A 114 16.84 -7.65 2.05
CA GLU A 114 16.41 -8.96 2.55
C GLU A 114 17.39 -10.09 2.19
N LEU A 115 18.04 -10.01 1.03
CA LEU A 115 19.09 -10.93 0.61
C LEU A 115 20.33 -10.92 1.53
N GLY A 116 20.50 -9.89 2.37
CA GLY A 116 21.51 -9.89 3.43
C GLY A 116 21.39 -11.08 4.39
N LYS A 117 20.18 -11.66 4.52
CA LYS A 117 19.90 -12.90 5.28
C LYS A 117 20.58 -14.14 4.68
N ALA A 118 20.73 -14.21 3.36
CA ALA A 118 21.34 -15.36 2.70
C ALA A 118 22.85 -15.42 2.96
N CYS A 119 23.53 -14.27 2.98
CA CYS A 119 24.96 -14.20 3.27
C CYS A 119 25.30 -14.57 4.73
N THR A 120 24.46 -14.21 5.70
CA THR A 120 24.69 -14.57 7.11
C THR A 120 24.35 -16.04 7.39
N ARG A 121 23.27 -16.58 6.80
CA ARG A 121 22.96 -18.02 6.89
C ARG A 121 24.00 -18.90 6.20
N ALA A 122 24.50 -18.50 5.03
CA ALA A 122 25.58 -19.21 4.34
C ALA A 122 26.89 -19.16 5.13
N ALA A 123 27.21 -18.05 5.79
CA ALA A 123 28.37 -17.96 6.68
C ALA A 123 28.26 -18.92 7.88
N ASN A 124 27.06 -19.09 8.44
CA ASN A 124 26.82 -20.01 9.55
C ASN A 124 26.83 -21.49 9.11
N GLN A 125 26.29 -21.83 7.93
CA GLN A 125 26.31 -23.21 7.40
C GLN A 125 27.70 -23.67 6.96
N VAL A 126 28.55 -22.76 6.47
CA VAL A 126 29.97 -23.07 6.17
C VAL A 126 30.75 -23.36 7.46
N GLN A 127 30.32 -22.82 8.60
CA GLN A 127 30.93 -23.08 9.90
C GLN A 127 30.51 -24.45 10.47
N GLU A 128 29.28 -24.91 10.23
CA GLU A 128 28.80 -26.22 10.68
C GLU A 128 29.39 -27.39 9.88
N ASN A 129 29.58 -27.25 8.57
CA ASN A 129 30.15 -28.31 7.72
C ASN A 129 31.66 -28.56 7.93
N ASN A 130 32.36 -27.68 8.65
CA ASN A 130 33.79 -27.83 8.94
C ASN A 130 34.09 -28.52 10.29
N ASN A 131 33.07 -28.97 11.03
CA ASN A 131 33.26 -29.56 12.37
C ASN A 131 33.67 -31.04 12.38
N GLN A 132 34.09 -31.63 11.26
CA GLN A 132 34.66 -32.97 11.21
C GLN A 132 35.96 -33.00 10.39
N LYS A 133 37.06 -32.52 11.00
CA LYS A 133 38.40 -33.17 11.01
C LYS A 133 39.48 -32.29 11.67
N ASN A 134 39.85 -32.72 12.87
CA ASN A 134 41.08 -32.55 13.64
C ASN A 134 41.65 -31.17 14.06
N PRO A 135 42.21 -31.10 15.30
CA PRO A 135 42.47 -29.86 16.01
C PRO A 135 43.94 -29.45 15.88
N HIS A 136 44.22 -28.15 15.94
CA HIS A 136 45.39 -27.49 16.55
C HIS A 136 45.51 -26.10 15.94
N HIS A 137 44.84 -25.11 16.55
CA HIS A 137 45.37 -23.77 16.81
C HIS A 137 44.35 -22.99 17.64
N ALA A 138 44.87 -22.17 18.53
CA ALA A 138 44.18 -21.63 19.68
C ALA A 138 43.03 -20.67 19.31
N ARG A 139 41.87 -20.95 19.89
CA ARG A 139 41.01 -20.02 20.63
C ARG A 139 41.01 -18.56 20.13
N MET A 140 40.16 -18.29 19.14
CA MET A 140 39.40 -17.04 19.08
C MET A 140 37.92 -17.41 18.99
N SER A 141 37.28 -17.54 20.16
CA SER A 141 35.83 -17.47 20.27
C SER A 141 35.46 -16.02 19.93
N SER A 142 35.09 -15.77 18.69
CA SER A 142 34.35 -14.58 18.34
C SER A 142 32.95 -15.03 17.97
N ALA A 143 32.03 -14.94 18.95
CA ALA A 143 30.65 -14.63 18.60
C ALA A 143 30.65 -13.51 17.55
N PRO A 144 29.74 -13.52 16.55
CA PRO A 144 29.66 -12.41 15.61
C PRO A 144 29.65 -11.10 16.42
N PRO A 145 30.51 -10.13 16.08
CA PRO A 145 30.61 -8.91 16.86
C PRO A 145 29.19 -8.34 16.97
N LYS A 146 28.78 -7.93 18.17
CA LYS A 146 27.42 -7.43 18.46
C LYS A 146 26.94 -6.40 17.42
N ASP A 147 27.89 -5.66 16.84
CA ASP A 147 27.72 -4.72 15.73
C ASP A 147 27.13 -5.34 14.45
N LEU A 148 27.53 -6.55 14.04
CA LEU A 148 27.06 -7.14 12.78
C LEU A 148 25.59 -7.58 12.85
N VAL A 149 25.17 -8.05 14.03
CA VAL A 149 23.78 -8.42 14.31
C VAL A 149 22.91 -7.17 14.36
N SER A 150 23.36 -6.10 15.03
CA SER A 150 22.63 -4.82 15.06
C SER A 150 22.52 -4.20 13.66
N PHE A 151 23.57 -4.24 12.84
CA PHE A 151 23.49 -3.77 11.45
C PHE A 151 22.53 -4.59 10.60
N ALA A 152 22.54 -5.92 10.74
CA ALA A 152 21.61 -6.78 10.02
C ALA A 152 20.15 -6.46 10.38
N GLU A 153 19.89 -6.15 11.65
CA GLU A 153 18.58 -5.76 12.14
C GLU A 153 18.14 -4.39 11.64
N GLU A 154 19.06 -3.40 11.59
CA GLU A 154 18.81 -2.09 10.99
C GLU A 154 18.46 -2.19 9.50
N TYR A 155 19.19 -3.03 8.74
CA TYR A 155 18.89 -3.25 7.32
C TYR A 155 17.56 -3.96 7.11
N ARG A 156 17.22 -4.91 7.99
CA ARG A 156 15.93 -5.61 7.96
C ARG A 156 14.79 -4.64 8.26
N LYS A 157 14.95 -3.77 9.26
CA LYS A 157 13.99 -2.70 9.55
C LYS A 157 13.83 -1.78 8.35
N LEU A 158 14.94 -1.33 7.76
CA LEU A 158 14.90 -0.46 6.58
C LEU A 158 14.21 -1.12 5.37
N ALA A 159 14.40 -2.41 5.16
CA ALA A 159 13.70 -3.15 4.10
C ALA A 159 12.17 -3.14 4.31
N ILE A 160 11.73 -3.36 5.55
CA ILE A 160 10.31 -3.29 5.92
C ILE A 160 9.78 -1.86 5.76
N ASP A 161 10.51 -0.86 6.22
CA ASP A 161 10.10 0.54 6.10
C ASP A 161 9.92 0.94 4.63
N CYS A 162 10.75 0.44 3.72
CA CYS A 162 10.55 0.65 2.27
C CYS A 162 9.21 0.09 1.78
N LEU A 163 8.82 -1.12 2.22
CA LEU A 163 7.53 -1.71 1.84
C LEU A 163 6.35 -0.94 2.46
N LYS A 164 6.47 -0.54 3.73
CA LYS A 164 5.46 0.27 4.43
C LYS A 164 5.25 1.62 3.72
N VAL A 165 6.33 2.30 3.34
CA VAL A 165 6.27 3.56 2.57
C VAL A 165 5.54 3.34 1.25
N LEU A 166 5.86 2.28 0.52
CA LEU A 166 5.20 1.98 -0.76
C LEU A 166 3.69 1.74 -0.58
N ARG A 167 3.28 0.98 0.45
CA ARG A 167 1.86 0.76 0.77
C ARG A 167 1.12 2.07 1.07
N VAL A 168 1.65 2.86 2.01
CA VAL A 168 1.05 4.15 2.39
C VAL A 168 1.03 5.11 1.21
N GLU A 169 2.08 5.14 0.38
CA GLU A 169 2.14 5.99 -0.81
C GLU A 169 1.03 5.66 -1.81
N MET A 170 0.78 4.37 -2.08
CA MET A 170 -0.31 3.97 -2.97
C MET A 170 -1.68 4.38 -2.42
N GLN A 171 -1.90 4.23 -1.11
CA GLN A 171 -3.13 4.68 -0.45
C GLN A 171 -3.31 6.21 -0.50
N LEU A 172 -2.25 6.98 -0.23
CA LEU A 172 -2.28 8.44 -0.33
C LEU A 172 -2.51 8.93 -1.77
N GLU A 173 -1.93 8.27 -2.78
CA GLU A 173 -2.18 8.58 -4.20
C GLU A 173 -3.66 8.35 -4.54
N THR A 174 -4.26 7.26 -4.06
CA THR A 174 -5.70 7.00 -4.23
C THR A 174 -6.54 8.11 -3.61
N ILE A 175 -6.24 8.51 -2.37
CA ILE A 175 -6.94 9.61 -1.70
C ILE A 175 -6.76 10.93 -2.46
N PHE A 176 -5.54 11.22 -2.95
CA PHE A 176 -5.23 12.43 -3.69
C PHE A 176 -6.02 12.55 -4.99
N ASN A 177 -6.23 11.46 -5.74
CA ASN A 177 -7.01 11.52 -6.97
C ASN A 177 -8.51 11.55 -6.68
N LEU A 178 -8.99 10.71 -5.75
CA LEU A 178 -10.41 10.63 -5.43
C LEU A 178 -10.93 11.83 -4.63
N GLN A 179 -10.07 12.63 -3.99
CA GLN A 179 -10.52 13.90 -3.40
C GLN A 179 -11.02 14.88 -4.47
N GLU A 180 -10.68 14.71 -5.76
CA GLU A 180 -11.23 15.55 -6.83
C GLU A 180 -12.74 15.39 -6.99
N MET A 181 -13.30 14.26 -6.53
CA MET A 181 -14.75 14.03 -6.48
C MET A 181 -15.48 15.13 -5.70
N THR A 182 -14.86 15.75 -4.69
CA THR A 182 -15.49 16.85 -3.94
C THR A 182 -15.67 18.10 -4.79
N ASN A 183 -14.77 18.34 -5.75
CA ASN A 183 -14.76 19.55 -6.55
C ASN A 183 -15.68 19.45 -7.78
N ARG A 184 -16.17 18.25 -8.10
CA ARG A 184 -17.00 17.97 -9.27
C ARG A 184 -18.49 18.11 -8.97
N GLU A 185 -19.24 18.63 -9.94
CA GLU A 185 -20.70 18.59 -9.95
C GLU A 185 -21.15 17.36 -10.74
N TYR A 186 -21.99 16.51 -10.15
CA TYR A 186 -22.50 15.29 -10.80
C TYR A 186 -23.93 15.52 -11.32
N LEU A 187 -24.09 16.60 -12.09
CA LEU A 187 -25.33 17.00 -12.75
C LEU A 187 -25.18 16.84 -14.27
N GLU A 188 -25.23 15.59 -14.72
CA GLU A 188 -25.03 15.25 -16.13
C GLU A 188 -26.39 15.17 -16.85
N ASP A 189 -26.45 15.53 -18.13
CA ASP A 189 -27.69 15.47 -18.94
C ASP A 189 -27.87 14.13 -19.69
N GLN A 190 -26.82 13.30 -19.69
CA GLN A 190 -26.77 12.01 -20.39
C GLN A 190 -25.83 11.04 -19.68
N ASP A 191 -25.97 9.76 -20.00
CA ASP A 191 -25.05 8.72 -19.54
C ASP A 191 -23.61 9.06 -19.96
N ALA A 192 -22.69 8.96 -19.00
CA ALA A 192 -21.27 9.03 -19.27
C ALA A 192 -20.81 7.81 -20.08
N GLU A 193 -19.93 8.00 -21.06
CA GLU A 193 -19.32 6.88 -21.79
C GLU A 193 -18.05 6.38 -21.12
N GLU A 194 -17.25 7.31 -20.59
CA GLU A 194 -15.93 7.07 -20.01
C GLU A 194 -15.90 7.41 -18.50
N PRO A 195 -14.98 6.80 -17.71
CA PRO A 195 -14.73 7.23 -16.34
C PRO A 195 -14.04 8.60 -16.30
N ASP A 196 -14.09 9.25 -15.14
CA ASP A 196 -13.52 10.59 -14.95
C ASP A 196 -12.00 10.62 -15.17
N ASP A 197 -11.47 11.74 -15.68
CA ASP A 197 -10.03 11.90 -15.96
C ASP A 197 -9.13 11.57 -14.75
N PHE A 198 -9.55 11.92 -13.54
CA PHE A 198 -8.81 11.61 -12.32
C PHE A 198 -8.83 10.12 -11.98
N ILE A 199 -9.87 9.38 -12.39
CA ILE A 199 -9.95 7.92 -12.28
C ILE A 199 -9.09 7.26 -13.35
N ILE A 200 -9.14 7.75 -14.59
CA ILE A 200 -8.26 7.28 -15.68
C ILE A 200 -6.79 7.46 -15.28
N SER A 201 -6.43 8.64 -14.75
CA SER A 201 -5.09 8.92 -14.24
C SER A 201 -4.70 7.97 -13.10
N LEU A 202 -5.58 7.78 -12.11
CA LEU A 202 -5.31 6.90 -10.97
C LEU A 202 -5.10 5.45 -11.39
N THR A 203 -6.01 4.90 -12.19
CA THR A 203 -5.96 3.52 -12.66
C THR A 203 -4.73 3.27 -13.52
N ALA A 204 -4.40 4.17 -14.44
CA ALA A 204 -3.18 4.08 -15.24
C ALA A 204 -1.91 4.11 -14.36
N GLN A 205 -1.88 4.93 -13.31
CA GLN A 205 -0.76 4.98 -12.36
C GLN A 205 -0.63 3.68 -11.56
N ILE A 206 -1.74 3.12 -11.07
CA ILE A 206 -1.75 1.85 -10.32
C ILE A 206 -1.19 0.72 -11.18
N THR A 207 -1.73 0.53 -12.39
CA THR A 207 -1.29 -0.53 -13.31
C THR A 207 0.18 -0.37 -13.70
N ARG A 208 0.58 0.85 -14.09
CA ARG A 208 1.97 1.13 -14.48
C ARG A 208 2.96 0.89 -13.34
N ARG A 209 2.60 1.27 -12.11
CA ARG A 209 3.46 1.04 -10.94
C ARG A 209 3.57 -0.45 -10.61
N ASP A 210 2.49 -1.23 -10.71
CA ASP A 210 2.58 -2.69 -10.53
C ASP A 210 3.52 -3.34 -11.56
N GLU A 211 3.34 -3.03 -12.84
CA GLU A 211 4.18 -3.55 -13.92
C GLU A 211 5.67 -3.24 -13.71
N GLN A 212 5.98 -2.01 -13.30
CA GLN A 212 7.35 -1.58 -13.06
C GLN A 212 7.98 -2.18 -11.79
N MET A 213 7.16 -2.48 -10.77
CA MET A 213 7.61 -3.07 -9.51
C MET A 213 7.69 -4.61 -9.56
N ALA A 214 6.92 -5.25 -10.45
CA ALA A 214 6.87 -6.70 -10.64
C ALA A 214 8.23 -7.41 -10.69
N PRO A 215 9.28 -6.87 -11.38
CA PRO A 215 10.58 -7.53 -11.46
C PRO A 215 11.37 -7.52 -10.15
N PHE A 216 11.01 -6.65 -9.20
CA PHE A 216 11.77 -6.41 -7.97
C PHE A 216 11.06 -6.93 -6.72
N ILE A 217 9.75 -7.16 -6.78
CA ILE A 217 8.94 -7.52 -5.62
C ILE A 217 8.15 -8.79 -5.90
N ALA A 218 8.30 -9.78 -5.03
CA ALA A 218 7.51 -11.01 -5.08
C ALA A 218 6.00 -10.74 -4.93
N GLY A 219 5.16 -11.56 -5.57
CA GLY A 219 3.70 -11.38 -5.60
C GLY A 219 3.06 -11.11 -4.24
N ILE A 220 3.46 -11.84 -3.20
CA ILE A 220 2.88 -11.65 -1.85
C ILE A 220 3.16 -10.28 -1.24
N LYS A 221 4.32 -9.67 -1.55
CA LYS A 221 4.66 -8.31 -1.11
C LYS A 221 4.04 -7.25 -2.01
N ARG A 222 3.78 -7.57 -3.29
CA ARG A 222 2.97 -6.70 -4.15
C ARG A 222 1.53 -6.65 -3.66
N ASN A 223 0.96 -7.77 -3.23
CA ASN A 223 -0.33 -7.80 -2.52
C ASN A 223 -0.28 -6.87 -1.30
N TYR A 224 0.77 -6.93 -0.49
CA TYR A 224 0.93 -5.97 0.62
C TYR A 224 1.01 -4.50 0.17
N ILE A 225 1.73 -4.17 -0.91
CA ILE A 225 1.88 -2.77 -1.35
C ILE A 225 0.57 -2.22 -1.94
N PHE A 226 -0.10 -2.98 -2.78
CA PHE A 226 -1.33 -2.56 -3.45
C PHE A 226 -2.61 -2.89 -2.66
N GLY A 227 -2.48 -3.65 -1.58
CA GLY A 227 -3.54 -3.92 -0.63
C GLY A 227 -4.01 -2.65 0.06
N GLY A 228 -5.25 -2.65 0.54
CA GLY A 228 -5.89 -1.49 1.16
C GLY A 228 -6.26 -0.35 0.20
N ILE A 229 -5.82 -0.36 -1.07
CA ILE A 229 -6.24 0.64 -2.08
C ILE A 229 -7.75 0.60 -2.27
N CYS A 230 -8.31 -0.60 -2.43
CA CYS A 230 -9.74 -0.77 -2.64
C CYS A 230 -10.56 -0.27 -1.43
N SER A 231 -10.11 -0.62 -0.23
CA SER A 231 -10.70 -0.20 1.05
C SER A 231 -10.73 1.32 1.18
N VAL A 232 -9.60 1.96 0.91
CA VAL A 232 -9.47 3.41 0.89
C VAL A 232 -10.38 4.01 -0.19
N ALA A 233 -10.36 3.48 -1.41
CA ALA A 233 -11.18 4.00 -2.49
C ALA A 233 -12.68 3.92 -2.21
N ALA A 234 -13.15 2.81 -1.65
CA ALA A 234 -14.54 2.63 -1.28
C ALA A 234 -14.96 3.62 -0.19
N ASN A 235 -14.17 3.70 0.88
CA ASN A 235 -14.44 4.61 2.00
C ASN A 235 -14.38 6.08 1.58
N VAL A 236 -13.42 6.45 0.74
CA VAL A 236 -13.34 7.79 0.15
C VAL A 236 -14.61 8.09 -0.62
N SER A 237 -15.00 7.20 -1.53
CA SER A 237 -16.10 7.43 -2.45
C SER A 237 -17.42 7.57 -1.69
N ILE A 238 -17.65 6.73 -0.69
CA ILE A 238 -18.86 6.80 0.17
C ILE A 238 -18.81 8.06 1.04
N LYS A 239 -17.69 8.35 1.73
CA LYS A 239 -17.61 9.53 2.61
C LYS A 239 -17.74 10.86 1.86
N VAL A 240 -17.17 10.96 0.66
CA VAL A 240 -17.37 12.14 -0.19
C VAL A 240 -18.84 12.25 -0.59
N GLY A 241 -19.51 11.13 -0.90
CA GLY A 241 -20.95 11.07 -1.12
C GLY A 241 -21.77 11.50 0.09
N MET A 242 -21.46 10.99 1.28
CA MET A 242 -22.14 11.31 2.54
C MET A 242 -22.03 12.81 2.91
N CYS A 243 -20.93 13.47 2.54
CA CYS A 243 -20.80 14.92 2.70
C CYS A 243 -21.84 15.72 1.89
N THR A 244 -22.53 15.09 0.92
CA THR A 244 -23.69 15.70 0.22
C THR A 244 -24.99 15.68 1.03
N LEU A 245 -25.08 14.83 2.05
CA LEU A 245 -26.30 14.66 2.86
C LEU A 245 -26.23 15.38 4.22
N SER A 246 -25.04 15.73 4.72
CA SER A 246 -24.89 16.48 5.99
C SER A 246 -24.58 17.96 5.76
N ALA A 247 -25.60 18.72 5.37
CA ALA A 247 -25.60 20.19 5.36
C ALA A 247 -25.97 20.81 6.72
N VAL A 248 -25.72 20.13 7.86
CA VAL A 248 -25.97 20.72 9.19
C VAL A 248 -24.72 21.20 9.91
N LEU A 249 -23.49 20.78 9.55
CA LEU A 249 -22.28 21.37 10.14
C LEU A 249 -21.11 21.51 9.15
N ALA A 250 -21.16 22.64 8.44
CA ALA A 250 -20.01 23.46 8.04
C ALA A 250 -19.01 22.89 7.01
N LEU A 251 -19.16 23.42 5.79
CA LEU A 251 -18.11 23.70 4.79
C LEU A 251 -17.72 22.56 3.84
N ALA A 252 -18.51 22.42 2.75
CA ALA A 252 -18.08 22.11 1.35
C ALA A 252 -17.40 20.73 1.08
N ASP A 253 -17.58 20.00 -0.03
CA ASP A 253 -18.13 20.25 -1.36
C ASP A 253 -18.47 18.87 -2.01
N MET A 254 -19.72 18.67 -2.44
CA MET A 254 -20.07 17.97 -3.68
C MET A 254 -21.42 18.56 -4.07
N LYS A 255 -21.50 19.21 -5.23
CA LYS A 255 -22.54 20.19 -5.51
C LYS A 255 -23.80 19.59 -6.14
N SER A 256 -24.43 18.64 -5.44
CA SER A 256 -25.61 17.88 -5.89
C SER A 256 -25.32 16.83 -6.98
N ILE A 257 -26.13 15.76 -6.96
CA ILE A 257 -26.01 14.59 -7.82
C ILE A 257 -27.37 14.24 -8.41
N ASN A 258 -27.42 13.93 -9.70
CA ASN A 258 -28.61 13.40 -10.37
C ASN A 258 -28.41 11.93 -10.79
N LEU A 259 -29.42 11.34 -11.44
CA LEU A 259 -29.39 9.94 -11.89
C LEU A 259 -28.15 9.61 -12.74
N PHE A 260 -27.83 10.48 -13.71
CA PHE A 260 -26.68 10.32 -14.59
C PHE A 260 -25.35 10.50 -13.83
N GLY A 261 -25.33 11.38 -12.83
CA GLY A 261 -24.23 11.52 -11.88
C GLY A 261 -23.96 10.25 -11.08
N VAL A 262 -25.01 9.58 -10.58
CA VAL A 262 -24.87 8.26 -9.94
C VAL A 262 -24.23 7.25 -10.89
N GLN A 263 -24.68 7.20 -12.15
CA GLN A 263 -24.11 6.30 -13.15
C GLN A 263 -22.63 6.61 -13.45
N GLN A 264 -22.24 7.89 -13.50
CA GLN A 264 -20.82 8.28 -13.65
C GLN A 264 -19.98 7.75 -12.49
N ILE A 265 -20.46 7.87 -11.24
CA ILE A 265 -19.78 7.32 -10.07
C ILE A 265 -19.71 5.79 -10.13
N CYS A 266 -20.78 5.12 -10.55
CA CYS A 266 -20.75 3.67 -10.77
C CYS A 266 -19.71 3.29 -11.84
N ARG A 267 -19.60 4.05 -12.93
CA ARG A 267 -18.57 3.87 -13.97
C ARG A 267 -17.16 4.05 -13.42
N ASN A 268 -16.93 5.08 -12.61
CA ASN A 268 -15.66 5.30 -11.93
C ASN A 268 -15.28 4.11 -11.04
N SER A 269 -16.25 3.59 -10.27
CA SER A 269 -16.08 2.42 -9.42
C SER A 269 -15.73 1.17 -10.23
N ILE A 270 -16.41 0.92 -11.35
CA ILE A 270 -16.12 -0.20 -12.26
C ILE A 270 -14.71 -0.09 -12.85
N ALA A 271 -14.30 1.09 -13.31
CA ALA A 271 -12.96 1.28 -13.88
C ALA A 271 -11.85 0.98 -12.86
N LEU A 272 -12.07 1.40 -11.60
CA LEU A 272 -11.13 1.11 -10.52
C LEU A 272 -11.11 -0.38 -10.15
N GLU A 273 -12.28 -1.03 -10.12
CA GLU A 273 -12.40 -2.48 -9.90
C GLU A 273 -11.60 -3.24 -10.94
N GLN A 274 -11.79 -2.93 -12.22
CA GLN A 274 -11.09 -3.58 -13.33
C GLN A 274 -9.56 -3.40 -13.23
N ALA A 275 -9.10 -2.18 -12.91
CA ALA A 275 -7.67 -1.90 -12.78
C ALA A 275 -7.03 -2.67 -11.61
N LEU A 276 -7.73 -2.79 -10.48
CA LEU A 276 -7.24 -3.51 -9.31
C LEU A 276 -7.32 -5.04 -9.49
N ALA A 277 -8.41 -5.55 -10.06
CA ALA A 277 -8.59 -6.97 -10.36
C ALA A 277 -7.58 -7.49 -11.41
N ALA A 278 -7.08 -6.61 -12.28
CA ALA A 278 -6.02 -6.95 -13.23
C ALA A 278 -4.66 -7.23 -12.55
N ILE A 279 -4.44 -6.73 -11.33
CA ILE A 279 -3.20 -7.00 -10.58
C ILE A 279 -3.29 -8.42 -10.01
N SER A 280 -2.52 -9.34 -10.58
CA SER A 280 -2.60 -10.78 -10.25
C SER A 280 -2.28 -11.15 -8.80
N SER A 281 -1.75 -10.22 -8.01
CA SER A 281 -1.47 -10.42 -6.58
C SER A 281 -2.60 -9.98 -5.65
N ILE A 282 -3.60 -9.25 -6.13
CA ILE A 282 -4.73 -8.75 -5.33
C ILE A 282 -5.87 -9.75 -5.35
N ASP A 283 -6.63 -9.83 -4.26
CA ASP A 283 -7.87 -10.60 -4.19
C ASP A 283 -9.00 -9.86 -4.93
N GLY A 284 -9.36 -10.37 -6.11
CA GLY A 284 -10.40 -9.79 -6.95
C GLY A 284 -11.81 -9.85 -6.32
N GLU A 285 -12.11 -10.86 -5.52
CA GLU A 285 -13.43 -10.99 -4.86
C GLU A 285 -13.60 -9.92 -3.78
N ALA A 286 -12.56 -9.72 -2.96
CA ALA A 286 -12.56 -8.66 -1.96
C ALA A 286 -12.62 -7.26 -2.59
N VAL A 287 -11.98 -7.07 -3.76
CA VAL A 287 -12.07 -5.80 -4.51
C VAL A 287 -13.49 -5.57 -5.02
N GLN A 288 -14.08 -6.58 -5.63
CA GLN A 288 -15.44 -6.52 -6.16
C GLN A 288 -16.45 -6.19 -5.05
N LEU A 289 -16.41 -6.90 -3.92
CA LEU A 289 -17.32 -6.69 -2.79
C LEU A 289 -17.28 -5.23 -2.27
N ARG A 290 -16.09 -4.65 -2.13
CA ARG A 290 -15.91 -3.29 -1.62
C ARG A 290 -16.39 -2.23 -2.60
N LEU A 291 -16.19 -2.43 -3.90
CA LEU A 291 -16.62 -1.47 -4.93
C LEU A 291 -18.10 -1.64 -5.31
N ASP A 292 -18.65 -2.85 -5.15
CA ASP A 292 -20.09 -3.09 -5.13
C ASP A 292 -20.78 -2.28 -4.02
N ARG A 293 -20.22 -2.28 -2.81
CA ARG A 293 -20.74 -1.45 -1.70
C ARG A 293 -20.85 0.03 -2.07
N VAL A 294 -19.88 0.57 -2.83
CA VAL A 294 -19.96 1.96 -3.33
C VAL A 294 -21.09 2.12 -4.33
N ARG A 295 -21.22 1.21 -5.29
CA ARG A 295 -22.29 1.27 -6.31
C ARG A 295 -23.66 1.20 -5.64
N THR A 296 -23.86 0.23 -4.75
CA THR A 296 -25.10 0.09 -3.96
C THR A 296 -25.40 1.36 -3.20
N TYR A 297 -24.41 1.98 -2.52
CA TYR A 297 -24.62 3.23 -1.80
C TYR A 297 -25.23 4.33 -2.68
N TYR A 298 -24.65 4.57 -3.86
CA TYR A 298 -25.12 5.63 -4.75
C TYR A 298 -26.42 5.26 -5.48
N GLU A 299 -26.64 3.98 -5.78
CA GLU A 299 -27.91 3.51 -6.36
C GLU A 299 -29.08 3.66 -5.40
N LEU A 300 -28.86 3.50 -4.09
CA LEU A 300 -29.86 3.74 -3.06
C LEU A 300 -30.36 5.18 -3.04
N LEU A 301 -29.53 6.16 -3.45
CA LEU A 301 -29.93 7.57 -3.56
C LEU A 301 -31.02 7.80 -4.63
N ASN A 302 -31.17 6.87 -5.59
CA ASN A 302 -32.21 6.93 -6.62
C ASN A 302 -33.50 6.22 -6.21
N MET A 303 -33.53 5.53 -5.05
CA MET A 303 -34.71 4.82 -4.60
C MET A 303 -35.72 5.75 -3.91
N PRO A 304 -37.04 5.44 -4.00
CA PRO A 304 -38.02 6.11 -3.16
C PRO A 304 -37.76 5.77 -1.68
N PHE A 305 -38.13 6.68 -0.80
CA PHE A 305 -37.85 6.60 0.64
C PHE A 305 -38.32 5.29 1.29
N GLU A 306 -39.49 4.78 0.88
CA GLU A 306 -40.04 3.52 1.42
C GLU A 306 -39.19 2.31 1.01
N ALA A 307 -38.68 2.29 -0.21
CA ALA A 307 -37.81 1.21 -0.70
C ALA A 307 -36.43 1.28 -0.03
N LEU A 308 -35.91 2.49 0.18
CA LEU A 308 -34.67 2.70 0.94
C LEU A 308 -34.79 2.17 2.37
N LEU A 309 -35.87 2.52 3.08
CA LEU A 309 -36.10 2.02 4.43
C LEU A 309 -36.21 0.49 4.48
N ALA A 310 -36.96 -0.10 3.56
CA ALA A 310 -37.06 -1.56 3.46
C ALA A 310 -35.69 -2.20 3.23
N PHE A 311 -34.89 -1.63 2.32
CA PHE A 311 -33.54 -2.12 2.04
C PHE A 311 -32.63 -2.05 3.27
N ILE A 312 -32.61 -0.92 3.99
CA ILE A 312 -31.79 -0.73 5.20
C ILE A 312 -32.19 -1.73 6.30
N ILE A 313 -33.50 -1.96 6.50
CA ILE A 313 -34.00 -2.93 7.48
C ILE A 313 -33.57 -4.35 7.13
N GLU A 314 -33.60 -4.71 5.84
CA GLU A 314 -33.17 -6.03 5.37
C GLU A 314 -31.64 -6.21 5.42
N HIS A 315 -30.87 -5.12 5.35
CA HIS A 315 -29.42 -5.13 5.20
C HIS A 315 -28.67 -4.27 6.24
N GLU A 316 -29.01 -4.44 7.52
CA GLU A 316 -28.49 -3.63 8.64
C GLU A 316 -26.94 -3.58 8.75
N HIS A 317 -26.23 -4.55 8.18
CA HIS A 317 -24.76 -4.67 8.25
C HIS A 317 -24.02 -4.06 7.05
N LEU A 318 -24.72 -3.62 5.99
CA LEU A 318 -24.05 -3.08 4.80
C LEU A 318 -23.57 -1.63 4.98
N PHE A 319 -24.32 -0.83 5.75
CA PHE A 319 -24.07 0.58 5.98
C PHE A 319 -24.23 0.93 7.46
N THR A 320 -23.45 1.89 7.91
CA THR A 320 -23.57 2.44 9.27
C THR A 320 -24.68 3.48 9.32
N ALA A 321 -25.21 3.78 10.51
CA ALA A 321 -26.22 4.85 10.66
C ALA A 321 -25.74 6.26 10.25
N ALA A 322 -24.42 6.45 10.10
CA ALA A 322 -23.85 7.70 9.59
C ALA A 322 -23.91 7.78 8.06
N GLU A 323 -23.88 6.64 7.37
CA GLU A 323 -23.92 6.51 5.90
C GLU A 323 -25.36 6.48 5.39
#